data_AF-A0A7Y2XJM0-F1
#
_entry.id   AF-A0A7Y2XJM0-F1
#
_cell.length_a   1.000
_cell.length_b   1.000
_cell.length_c   1.000
_cell.angle_alpha   90.00
_cell.angle_beta   90.00
_cell.angle_gamma   90.00
#
_symmetry.space_group_name_H-M   'P 1'
#
loop_
_entity.id
_entity.type
_entity.pdbx_description
1 polymer ?
#
loop_
_entity_poly.entity_id
_entity_poly.type
_entity_poly.pdbx_seq_one_letter_code
_entity_poly.pdbx_strand_id
1 'polypeptide(L)'
;NLNYVTKARIDQDACIKCGRCYAACEDTSHQAISMSPDRVFEVIDEECVACNLCVDVCPVEDCITMEELQPGMTDLRTGKVVEAEYANWTTHPNNPSAKAAE
;
A
#
# COMPACT_ATOMS: atom_id res chain seq x y z
N ASN A 1 -8.27 -12.09 1.20
CA ASN A 1 -7.32 -12.67 2.17
C ASN A 1 -6.90 -11.54 3.09
N LEU A 2 -7.11 -11.64 4.41
CA LEU A 2 -6.69 -10.60 5.37
C LEU A 2 -5.18 -10.52 5.54
N ASN A 3 -4.45 -11.56 5.15
CA ASN A 3 -2.99 -11.58 5.15
C ASN A 3 -2.37 -11.01 3.86
N TYR A 4 -3.20 -10.56 2.90
CA TYR A 4 -2.69 -9.95 1.67
C TYR A 4 -2.15 -8.54 1.95
N VAL A 5 -0.91 -8.30 1.54
CA VAL A 5 -0.25 -6.99 1.65
C VAL A 5 0.35 -6.63 0.31
N THR A 6 0.19 -5.38 -0.09
CA THR A 6 0.78 -4.84 -1.31
C THR A 6 1.31 -3.43 -1.05
N LYS A 7 2.22 -2.94 -1.90
CA LYS A 7 2.75 -1.58 -1.85
C LYS A 7 2.77 -0.99 -3.25
N ALA A 8 2.50 0.31 -3.33
CA ALA A 8 2.63 1.02 -4.58
C ALA A 8 4.11 1.14 -4.98
N ARG A 9 4.41 1.03 -6.26
CA ARG A 9 5.71 1.35 -6.86
C ARG A 9 5.52 2.30 -8.01
N ILE A 10 6.43 3.27 -8.14
CA ILE A 10 6.42 4.26 -9.20
C ILE A 10 7.57 3.93 -10.14
N ASP A 11 7.26 3.62 -11.40
CA ASP A 11 8.24 3.50 -12.46
C ASP A 11 8.80 4.89 -12.80
N GLN A 12 10.08 5.10 -12.53
CA GLN A 12 10.73 6.39 -12.74
C GLN A 12 11.03 6.67 -14.22
N ASP A 13 11.10 5.66 -15.07
CA ASP A 13 11.31 5.82 -16.51
C ASP A 13 10.00 6.22 -17.22
N ALA A 14 8.86 5.69 -16.75
CA ALA A 14 7.53 6.08 -17.23
C ALA A 14 7.03 7.42 -16.64
N CYS A 15 7.54 7.81 -15.47
CA CYS A 15 7.05 8.97 -14.73
C CYS A 15 7.33 10.30 -15.45
N ILE A 16 6.26 11.03 -15.78
CA ILE A 16 6.33 12.37 -16.38
C ILE A 16 6.44 13.52 -15.34
N LYS A 17 6.73 13.18 -14.08
CA LYS A 17 6.92 14.13 -12.96
C LYS A 17 5.76 15.11 -12.71
N CYS A 18 4.52 14.70 -13.00
CA CYS A 18 3.35 15.58 -12.84
C CYS A 18 3.01 15.87 -11.37
N GLY A 19 3.29 14.95 -10.46
CA GLY A 19 3.05 15.08 -9.01
C GLY A 19 1.61 14.83 -8.54
N ARG A 20 0.72 14.32 -9.42
CA ARG A 20 -0.67 14.01 -9.04
C ARG A 20 -0.76 12.92 -7.97
N CYS A 21 0.09 11.89 -8.07
CA CYS A 21 0.18 10.83 -7.07
C CYS A 21 0.58 11.39 -5.69
N TYR A 22 1.59 12.26 -5.65
CA TYR A 22 2.01 12.96 -4.43
C TYR A 22 0.87 13.78 -3.83
N ALA A 23 0.25 14.68 -4.60
CA ALA A 23 -0.84 15.52 -4.10
C ALA A 23 -2.03 14.70 -3.58
N ALA A 24 -2.40 13.62 -4.27
CA ALA A 24 -3.47 12.72 -3.83
C ALA A 24 -3.11 11.99 -2.52
N CYS A 25 -1.85 11.56 -2.37
CA CYS A 25 -1.42 10.89 -1.15
C CYS A 25 -1.30 11.87 0.02
N GLU A 26 -0.74 13.06 -0.22
CA GLU A 26 -0.44 14.09 0.76
C GLU A 26 -1.70 14.78 1.29
N ASP A 27 -2.54 15.30 0.40
CA ASP A 27 -3.66 16.17 0.79
C ASP A 27 -4.94 15.40 1.07
N THR A 28 -5.08 14.16 0.56
CA THR A 28 -6.34 13.41 0.57
C THR A 28 -6.24 12.06 1.30
N SER A 29 -5.04 11.59 1.66
CA SER A 29 -4.87 10.23 2.18
C SER A 29 -3.85 10.14 3.33
N HIS A 30 -2.67 9.59 3.07
CA HIS A 30 -1.80 9.01 4.10
C HIS A 30 -0.35 9.51 4.05
N GLN A 31 -0.05 10.58 3.29
CA GLN A 31 1.27 11.24 3.27
C GLN A 31 2.44 10.27 3.03
N ALA A 32 2.20 9.25 2.20
CA ALA A 32 3.10 8.10 2.02
C ALA A 32 3.91 8.15 0.72
N ILE A 33 4.03 9.33 0.10
CA ILE A 33 4.86 9.54 -1.10
C ILE A 33 5.77 10.73 -0.81
N SER A 34 7.08 10.54 -0.93
CA SER A 34 8.05 11.62 -0.83
C SER A 34 8.20 12.33 -2.18
N MET A 35 8.61 13.60 -2.14
CA MET A 35 8.99 14.36 -3.33
C MET A 35 10.37 14.96 -3.12
N SER A 36 11.32 14.56 -3.96
CA SER A 36 12.66 15.17 -3.98
C SER A 36 12.62 16.57 -4.63
N PRO A 37 13.67 17.40 -4.45
CA PRO A 37 13.80 18.69 -5.15
C PRO A 37 13.73 18.57 -6.68
N ASP A 38 14.20 17.45 -7.24
CA ASP A 38 14.17 17.15 -8.68
C ASP A 38 12.84 16.52 -9.16
N ARG A 39 11.82 16.56 -8.29
CA ARG A 39 10.49 15.99 -8.49
C ARG A 39 10.53 14.51 -8.86
N VAL A 40 11.43 13.78 -8.21
CA VAL A 40 11.38 12.31 -8.13
C VAL A 40 10.40 11.97 -7.03
N PHE A 41 9.48 11.05 -7.31
CA PHE A 41 8.43 10.64 -6.39
C PHE A 41 8.64 9.20 -5.98
N GLU A 42 8.71 8.93 -4.68
CA GLU A 42 8.96 7.60 -4.14
C GLU A 42 7.93 7.26 -3.06
N VAL A 43 7.48 6.01 -3.05
CA VAL A 43 6.55 5.51 -2.04
C VAL A 43 7.34 5.18 -0.77
N ILE A 44 6.86 5.66 0.37
CA ILE A 44 7.42 5.35 1.69
C ILE A 44 6.71 4.11 2.20
N ASP A 45 7.39 2.96 2.17
CA ASP A 45 6.78 1.66 2.53
C ASP A 45 6.26 1.60 3.97
N GLU A 46 6.90 2.34 4.87
CA GLU A 46 6.52 2.47 6.28
C GLU A 46 5.19 3.21 6.45
N GLU A 47 4.77 4.03 5.49
CA GLU A 47 3.54 4.83 5.57
C GLU A 47 2.45 4.33 4.59
N CYS A 48 2.83 3.64 3.51
CA CYS A 48 1.90 3.22 2.47
C CYS A 48 0.89 2.17 2.98
N VAL A 49 -0.40 2.53 2.99
CA VAL A 49 -1.51 1.64 3.38
C VAL A 49 -2.16 0.88 2.21
N ALA A 50 -1.64 1.04 0.99
CA ALA A 50 -2.19 0.45 -0.23
C ALA A 50 -3.64 0.83 -0.56
N CYS A 51 -3.99 2.11 -0.44
CA CYS A 51 -5.35 2.59 -0.76
C CYS A 51 -5.67 2.67 -2.27
N ASN A 52 -4.69 2.44 -3.15
CA ASN A 52 -4.79 2.51 -4.61
C ASN A 52 -5.03 3.91 -5.23
N LEU A 53 -5.26 4.96 -4.43
CA LEU A 53 -5.60 6.28 -4.96
C LEU A 53 -4.51 6.88 -5.87
N CYS A 54 -3.23 6.64 -5.57
CA CYS A 54 -2.12 7.16 -6.39
C CYS A 54 -2.10 6.55 -7.80
N VAL A 55 -2.49 5.28 -7.94
CA VAL A 55 -2.63 4.57 -9.22
C VAL A 55 -3.77 5.22 -10.02
N ASP A 56 -4.93 5.39 -9.39
CA ASP A 56 -6.14 5.89 -10.06
C ASP A 56 -5.99 7.32 -10.60
N VAL A 57 -5.19 8.16 -9.93
CA VAL A 57 -4.96 9.55 -10.38
C VAL A 57 -3.79 9.70 -11.35
N CYS A 58 -2.98 8.65 -11.54
CA CYS A 58 -1.82 8.76 -12.41
C CYS A 58 -2.27 8.85 -13.89
N PRO A 59 -1.85 9.89 -14.65
CA PRO A 59 -2.26 10.05 -16.04
C PRO A 59 -1.50 9.14 -17.02
N VAL A 60 -0.45 8.46 -16.56
CA VAL A 60 0.36 7.57 -17.37
C VAL A 60 -0.03 6.13 -17.02
N GLU A 61 -0.54 5.41 -18.01
CA GLU A 61 -0.89 3.99 -17.87
C GLU A 61 0.32 3.18 -17.38
N ASP A 62 0.08 2.28 -16.43
CA ASP A 62 1.07 1.40 -15.80
C ASP A 62 2.29 2.09 -15.16
N CYS A 63 2.31 3.42 -15.02
CA CYS A 63 3.39 4.13 -14.33
C CYS A 63 3.46 3.80 -12.83
N ILE A 64 2.33 3.42 -12.22
CA ILE A 64 2.27 3.01 -10.83
C ILE A 64 1.59 1.65 -10.73
N THR A 65 2.27 0.70 -10.11
CA THR A 65 1.78 -0.66 -9.90
C THR A 65 1.65 -0.96 -8.41
N MET A 66 0.80 -1.93 -8.09
CA MET A 66 0.65 -2.47 -6.74
C MET A 66 1.40 -3.80 -6.66
N GLU A 67 2.57 -3.81 -6.02
CA GLU A 67 3.39 -5.01 -5.86
C GLU A 67 2.98 -5.77 -4.60
N GLU A 68 2.63 -7.04 -4.74
CA GLU A 68 2.32 -7.92 -3.60
C GLU A 68 3.60 -8.28 -2.84
N LEU A 69 3.56 -8.12 -1.52
CA LEU A 69 4.62 -8.62 -0.65
C LEU A 69 4.41 -10.13 -0.46
N GLN A 70 5.43 -10.91 -0.80
CA GLN A 70 5.39 -12.36 -0.70
C GLN A 70 5.42 -12.82 0.77
N PRO A 71 4.89 -14.02 1.08
CA PRO A 71 4.99 -14.59 2.41
C PRO A 71 6.44 -14.65 2.91
N GLY A 72 6.63 -14.32 4.18
CA GLY A 72 7.95 -14.20 4.82
C GLY A 72 8.59 -12.81 4.70
N MET A 73 8.08 -11.92 3.84
CA MET A 73 8.49 -10.51 3.82
C MET A 73 7.88 -9.74 5.00
N THR A 74 8.55 -8.68 5.45
CA THR A 74 8.02 -7.80 6.50
C THR A 74 7.30 -6.60 5.88
N ASP A 75 6.04 -6.38 6.26
CA ASP A 75 5.35 -5.11 6.00
C ASP A 75 5.92 -4.04 6.94
N LEU A 76 6.75 -3.15 6.38
CA LEU A 76 7.42 -2.11 7.15
C LEU A 76 6.46 -1.17 7.89
N ARG A 77 5.23 -1.00 7.38
CA ARG A 77 4.21 -0.17 8.03
C ARG A 77 3.70 -0.77 9.33
N THR A 78 3.55 -2.10 9.39
CA THR A 78 2.99 -2.78 10.57
C THR A 78 4.05 -3.49 11.41
N GLY A 79 5.26 -3.66 10.88
CA GLY A 79 6.32 -4.48 11.47
C GLY A 79 6.02 -5.98 11.48
N LYS A 80 4.96 -6.42 10.80
CA LYS A 80 4.53 -7.83 10.76
C LYS A 80 5.07 -8.54 9.53
N VAL A 81 5.35 -9.83 9.69
CA VAL A 81 5.69 -10.71 8.58
C VAL A 81 4.40 -11.12 7.86
N VAL A 82 4.43 -11.13 6.53
CA VAL A 82 3.33 -11.62 5.70
C VAL A 82 3.21 -13.13 5.86
N GLU A 83 2.04 -13.58 6.31
CA GLU A 83 1.72 -15.00 6.49
C GLU A 83 1.25 -15.63 5.17
N ALA A 84 1.64 -16.88 4.90
CA ALA A 84 1.25 -17.59 3.68
C ALA A 84 -0.20 -18.10 3.75
N GLU A 85 -0.65 -18.42 4.97
CA GLU A 85 -1.95 -18.99 5.24
C GLU A 85 -3.06 -17.99 4.96
N TYR A 86 -4.13 -18.47 4.34
CA TYR A 86 -5.31 -17.66 4.11
C TYR A 86 -5.98 -17.31 5.44
N ALA A 87 -6.22 -16.01 5.65
CA ALA A 87 -7.03 -15.52 6.74
C ALA A 87 -8.24 -14.75 6.23
N ASN A 88 -9.34 -14.81 6.98
CA ASN A 88 -10.50 -13.96 6.76
C ASN A 88 -11.12 -13.57 8.11
N TRP A 89 -12.23 -12.83 8.08
CA TRP A 89 -12.86 -12.37 9.32
C TRP A 89 -13.27 -13.51 10.26
N THR A 90 -13.65 -14.67 9.74
CA THR A 90 -14.08 -15.81 10.58
C THR A 90 -12.96 -16.38 11.45
N THR A 91 -11.70 -16.23 11.03
CA THR A 91 -10.52 -16.70 11.77
C THR A 91 -9.83 -15.59 12.57
N HIS A 92 -10.31 -14.34 12.49
CA HIS A 92 -9.64 -13.20 13.08
C HIS A 92 -9.86 -13.13 14.62
N PRO A 93 -8.83 -12.85 15.43
CA PRO A 93 -8.94 -12.84 16.90
C PRO A 93 -9.94 -11.81 17.45
N ASN A 94 -10.17 -10.72 16.71
CA ASN A 94 -11.15 -9.68 17.08
C ASN A 94 -12.58 -9.97 16.57
N ASN A 95 -12.84 -11.12 15.94
CA ASN A 95 -14.20 -11.45 15.49
C ASN A 95 -15.08 -11.80 16.71
N PRO A 96 -16.09 -10.98 17.06
CA PRO A 96 -16.93 -11.24 18.23
C PRO A 96 -17.78 -12.50 18.06
N SER A 97 -18.04 -12.93 16.83
CA SER A 97 -18.77 -14.16 16.53
C SER A 97 -17.90 -15.42 16.59
N ALA A 98 -16.58 -15.29 16.80
CA ALA A 98 -15.67 -16.44 16.90
C ALA A 98 -15.72 -17.13 18.28
N LYS A 99 -16.22 -16.44 19.31
CA LYS A 99 -16.50 -17.03 20.62
C LYS A 99 -18.00 -17.30 20.73
N ALA A 100 -18.37 -18.47 21.24
CA ALA A 100 -19.77 -18.76 21.58
C ALA A 100 -20.25 -17.72 22.60
N ALA A 101 -21.49 -17.25 22.47
CA ALA A 101 -22.12 -16.44 23.51
C ALA A 101 -22.20 -17.29 24.78
N GLU A 102 -21.51 -16.88 25.84
CA GLU A 102 -21.69 -17.42 27.20
C GLU A 102 -22.99 -16.89 27.83
#